data_AF-A0A352S2X4-F1
#
_entry.id   AF-A0A352S2X4-F1
#
_cell.length_a   1.000
_cell.length_b   1.000
_cell.length_c   1.000
_cell.angle_alpha   90.00
_cell.angle_beta   90.00
_cell.angle_gamma   90.00
#
_symmetry.space_group_name_H-M   'P 1'
#
loop_
_entity.id
_entity.type
_entity.pdbx_description
1 polymer ?
#
loop_
_entity_poly.entity_id
_entity_poly.type
_entity_poly.pdbx_seq_one_letter_code
_entity_poly.pdbx_strand_id
1 'polypeptide(L)'
;EPVADAGVAHHRSEAADPRAIRPDLQRVRDRDAFLDDAARPDAVAKRHARGQRTARENVADLCDAGSFVEYGAYAVAAQASRRSAEDLIANTPADGLITGTGRINGTRFAPERARCAVLAYDATVLAG
;
A
#
# COMPACT_ATOMS: atom_id res chain seq x y z
N GLU A 1 -56.43 -9.15 0.59
CA GLU A 1 -55.57 -10.32 0.84
C GLU A 1 -54.22 -9.83 1.33
N PRO A 2 -53.63 -10.37 2.42
CA PRO A 2 -52.33 -9.94 2.87
C PRO A 2 -51.24 -10.61 2.03
N VAL A 3 -50.31 -9.81 1.52
CA VAL A 3 -49.10 -10.28 0.82
C VAL A 3 -48.16 -10.94 1.83
N ALA A 4 -47.79 -12.18 1.55
CA ALA A 4 -46.88 -12.97 2.37
C ALA A 4 -45.47 -12.37 2.35
N ASP A 5 -44.98 -12.00 3.53
CA ASP A 5 -43.58 -11.65 3.78
C ASP A 5 -42.74 -12.92 3.61
N ALA A 6 -42.06 -13.03 2.47
CA ALA A 6 -41.12 -14.12 2.20
C ALA A 6 -39.88 -13.89 3.07
N GLY A 7 -39.91 -14.44 4.28
CA GLY A 7 -38.84 -14.39 5.26
C GLY A 7 -37.49 -14.72 4.63
N VAL A 8 -36.56 -13.77 4.72
CA VAL A 8 -35.16 -13.91 4.29
C VAL A 8 -34.57 -15.10 5.03
N ALA A 9 -34.27 -16.17 4.31
CA ALA A 9 -33.60 -17.34 4.86
C ALA A 9 -32.27 -16.89 5.49
N HIS A 10 -32.19 -16.92 6.81
CA HIS A 10 -30.92 -16.80 7.52
C HIS A 10 -30.07 -18.01 7.15
N HIS A 11 -29.12 -17.79 6.24
CA HIS A 11 -28.00 -18.71 6.06
C HIS A 11 -27.32 -18.85 7.41
N ARG A 12 -27.53 -19.99 8.05
CA ARG A 12 -26.82 -20.40 9.25
C ARG A 12 -25.37 -20.60 8.81
N SER A 13 -24.56 -19.56 8.96
CA SER A 13 -23.12 -19.66 8.78
C SER A 13 -22.64 -20.73 9.76
N GLU A 14 -22.09 -21.84 9.24
CA GLU A 14 -21.09 -22.57 10.01
C GLU A 14 -20.07 -21.55 10.51
N ALA A 15 -19.65 -21.66 11.78
CA ALA A 15 -18.70 -20.74 12.36
C ALA A 15 -17.35 -20.91 11.63
N ALA A 16 -17.16 -20.15 10.56
CA ALA A 16 -15.91 -20.09 9.84
C ALA A 16 -14.80 -19.69 10.82
N ASP A 17 -13.67 -20.39 10.78
CA ASP A 17 -12.54 -20.04 11.64
C ASP A 17 -12.12 -18.58 11.37
N PRO A 18 -12.20 -17.67 12.37
CA PRO A 18 -11.84 -16.27 12.19
C PRO A 18 -10.35 -16.08 11.87
N ARG A 19 -9.52 -17.12 11.99
CA ARG A 19 -8.09 -17.11 11.62
C ARG A 19 -7.81 -17.67 10.23
N ALA A 20 -8.78 -18.29 9.57
CA ALA A 20 -8.61 -18.77 8.20
C ALA A 20 -8.44 -17.57 7.25
N ILE A 21 -7.37 -17.58 6.46
CA ILE A 21 -7.14 -16.55 5.46
C ILE A 21 -8.07 -16.82 4.28
N ARG A 22 -8.99 -15.89 4.04
CA ARG A 22 -9.85 -15.94 2.86
C ARG A 22 -9.02 -15.78 1.58
N PRO A 23 -9.38 -16.47 0.48
CA PRO A 23 -8.65 -16.34 -0.78
C PRO A 23 -8.55 -14.90 -1.32
N ASP A 24 -9.57 -14.06 -1.09
CA ASP A 24 -9.53 -12.66 -1.49
C ASP A 24 -8.60 -11.79 -0.64
N LEU A 25 -8.53 -12.03 0.67
CA LEU A 25 -7.54 -11.42 1.54
C LEU A 25 -6.11 -11.83 1.15
N GLN A 26 -5.92 -13.10 0.77
CA GLN A 26 -4.61 -13.55 0.29
C GLN A 26 -4.20 -12.79 -0.97
N ARG A 27 -5.12 -12.59 -1.94
CA ARG A 27 -4.83 -11.78 -3.14
C ARG A 27 -4.41 -10.34 -2.82
N VAL A 28 -4.98 -9.73 -1.79
CA VAL A 28 -4.56 -8.38 -1.35
C VAL A 28 -3.15 -8.42 -0.78
N ARG A 29 -2.83 -9.39 0.07
CA ARG A 29 -1.49 -9.56 0.64
C ARG A 29 -0.44 -9.86 -0.42
N ASP A 30 -0.79 -10.66 -1.42
CA ASP A 30 0.09 -10.93 -2.56
C ASP A 30 0.33 -9.65 -3.37
N ARG A 31 -0.67 -8.76 -3.46
CA ARG A 31 -0.53 -7.46 -4.11
C ARG A 31 0.34 -6.51 -3.29
N ASP A 32 0.23 -6.52 -1.96
CA ASP A 32 1.06 -5.70 -1.06
C ASP A 32 2.55 -5.97 -1.25
N ALA A 33 2.92 -7.23 -1.47
CA ALA A 33 4.32 -7.62 -1.66
C ALA A 33 5.01 -6.83 -2.79
N PHE A 34 4.29 -6.45 -3.85
CA PHE A 34 4.84 -5.66 -4.97
C PHE A 34 5.12 -4.21 -4.62
N LEU A 35 4.57 -3.72 -3.52
CA LEU A 35 4.81 -2.36 -3.06
C LEU A 35 6.16 -2.27 -2.36
N ASP A 36 6.57 -3.32 -1.65
CA ASP A 36 7.77 -3.34 -0.83
C ASP A 36 9.07 -3.33 -1.65
N ASP A 37 10.10 -2.70 -1.08
CA ASP A 37 11.46 -2.68 -1.65
C ASP A 37 12.02 -4.10 -1.87
N ALA A 38 11.58 -5.07 -1.06
CA ALA A 38 11.96 -6.48 -1.19
C ALA A 38 11.57 -7.09 -2.55
N ALA A 39 10.50 -6.61 -3.19
CA ALA A 39 10.10 -7.04 -4.52
C ALA A 39 10.91 -6.37 -5.65
N ARG A 40 11.80 -5.43 -5.33
CA ARG A 40 12.50 -4.59 -6.31
C ARG A 40 14.02 -4.51 -6.07
N PRO A 41 14.71 -5.65 -5.87
CA PRO A 41 16.11 -5.67 -5.43
C PRO A 41 17.05 -4.89 -6.36
N ASP A 42 16.82 -4.93 -7.67
CA ASP A 42 17.65 -4.21 -8.65
C ASP A 42 17.52 -2.68 -8.53
N ALA A 43 16.31 -2.18 -8.27
CA ALA A 43 16.05 -0.76 -8.10
C ALA A 43 16.67 -0.24 -6.79
N VAL A 44 16.50 -1.01 -5.72
CA VAL A 44 17.11 -0.75 -4.40
C VAL A 44 18.63 -0.72 -4.52
N ALA A 45 19.24 -1.75 -5.12
CA ALA A 45 20.68 -1.84 -5.29
C ALA A 45 21.25 -0.65 -6.07
N LYS A 46 20.57 -0.19 -7.14
CA LYS A 46 20.99 1.00 -7.91
C LYS A 46 20.96 2.30 -7.09
N ARG A 47 20.02 2.44 -6.15
CA ARG A 47 19.95 3.59 -5.23
C ARG A 47 21.07 3.52 -4.20
N HIS A 48 21.22 2.37 -3.54
CA HIS A 48 22.23 2.15 -2.51
C HIS A 48 23.65 2.26 -3.05
N ALA A 49 23.92 1.80 -4.28
CA ALA A 49 25.22 1.97 -4.94
C ALA A 49 25.64 3.44 -5.12
N ARG A 50 24.69 4.38 -5.07
CA ARG A 50 24.92 5.83 -5.13
C ARG A 50 24.91 6.49 -3.75
N GLY A 51 24.84 5.70 -2.67
CA GLY A 51 24.68 6.20 -1.30
C GLY A 51 23.31 6.83 -1.04
N GLN A 52 22.29 6.52 -1.84
CA GLN A 52 20.95 7.09 -1.72
C GLN A 52 19.99 6.08 -1.12
N ARG A 53 19.08 6.55 -0.26
CA ARG A 53 17.94 5.77 0.23
C ARG A 53 16.84 5.63 -0.82
N THR A 54 15.99 4.61 -0.72
CA THR A 54 14.73 4.51 -1.48
C THR A 54 13.68 5.49 -0.95
N ALA A 55 12.58 5.66 -1.69
CA ALA A 55 11.45 6.45 -1.20
C ALA A 55 10.84 5.81 0.07
N ARG A 56 10.69 4.47 0.11
CA ARG A 56 10.17 3.76 1.29
C ARG A 56 11.08 3.88 2.50
N GLU A 57 12.39 3.76 2.32
CA GLU A 57 13.37 3.96 3.39
C GLU A 57 13.28 5.38 3.97
N ASN A 58 13.12 6.40 3.12
CA ASN A 58 12.95 7.78 3.58
C ASN A 58 11.65 7.98 4.37
N VAL A 59 10.53 7.41 3.90
CA VAL A 59 9.24 7.49 4.61
C VAL A 59 9.32 6.77 5.96
N ALA A 60 9.92 5.58 6.00
CA ALA A 60 10.09 4.78 7.21
C ALA A 60 11.02 5.43 8.24
N ASP A 61 12.08 6.12 7.80
CA ASP A 61 12.99 6.86 8.68
C ASP A 61 12.36 8.18 9.19
N LEU A 62 11.55 8.85 8.36
CA LEU A 62 10.93 10.12 8.68
C LEU A 62 9.73 9.95 9.63
N CYS A 63 8.89 8.95 9.41
CA CYS A 63 7.67 8.75 10.17
C CYS A 63 7.93 7.94 11.43
N ASP A 64 7.28 8.31 12.53
CA ASP A 64 7.26 7.50 13.74
C ASP A 64 6.76 6.08 13.41
N ALA A 65 7.37 5.05 13.98
CA ALA A 65 7.06 3.65 13.70
C ALA A 65 5.56 3.35 13.85
N GLY A 66 4.98 2.70 12.83
CA GLY A 66 3.56 2.34 12.80
C GLY A 66 2.58 3.51 12.67
N SER A 67 3.06 4.73 12.40
CA SER A 67 2.19 5.91 12.25
C SER A 67 1.78 6.21 10.80
N PHE A 68 2.56 5.74 9.83
CA PHE A 68 2.32 6.03 8.42
C PHE A 68 1.13 5.24 7.89
N VAL A 69 0.18 5.95 7.30
CA VAL A 69 -1.00 5.40 6.61
C VAL A 69 -0.91 5.85 5.16
N GLU A 70 -0.65 4.88 4.28
CA GLU A 70 -0.44 5.10 2.84
C GLU A 70 -1.79 5.24 2.11
N TYR A 71 -1.83 6.16 1.16
CA TYR A 71 -2.95 6.39 0.25
C TYR A 71 -2.49 6.19 -1.19
N GLY A 72 -3.33 5.53 -1.99
CA GLY A 72 -3.03 5.30 -3.41
C GLY A 72 -1.95 4.27 -3.68
N ALA A 73 -1.59 3.41 -2.72
CA ALA A 73 -0.49 2.45 -2.85
C ALA A 73 -0.62 1.54 -4.10
N TYR A 74 -1.84 1.12 -4.45
CA TYR A 74 -2.09 0.27 -5.62
C TYR A 74 -2.22 1.03 -6.96
N ALA A 75 -2.01 2.35 -6.96
CA ALA A 75 -1.97 3.11 -8.20
C ALA A 75 -0.86 2.57 -9.11
N VAL A 76 -1.13 2.58 -10.41
CA VAL A 76 -0.21 2.21 -11.46
C VAL A 76 -0.27 3.27 -12.56
N ALA A 77 0.77 3.34 -13.39
CA ALA A 77 0.80 4.30 -14.47
C ALA A 77 -0.38 4.12 -15.43
N ALA A 78 -0.92 5.23 -15.92
CA ALA A 78 -2.03 5.27 -16.87
C ALA A 78 -1.60 4.85 -18.31
N GLN A 79 -1.04 3.64 -18.44
CA GLN A 79 -0.48 3.08 -19.67
C GLN A 79 -1.08 1.71 -20.04
N ALA A 80 -2.28 1.41 -19.52
CA ALA A 80 -2.99 0.14 -19.76
C ALA A 80 -3.29 -0.15 -21.24
N SER A 81 -3.20 0.85 -22.13
CA SER A 81 -3.33 0.66 -23.58
C SER A 81 -2.08 0.08 -24.25
N ARG A 82 -0.92 0.10 -23.57
CA ARG A 82 0.38 -0.30 -24.14
C ARG A 82 1.10 -1.38 -23.34
N ARG A 83 0.68 -1.62 -22.09
CA ARG A 83 1.34 -2.51 -21.13
C ARG A 83 0.31 -3.40 -20.47
N SER A 84 0.70 -4.62 -20.09
CA SER A 84 -0.19 -5.51 -19.35
C SER A 84 -0.37 -5.02 -17.91
N ALA A 85 -1.42 -5.49 -17.25
CA ALA A 85 -1.63 -5.20 -15.83
C ALA A 85 -0.45 -5.69 -15.00
N GLU A 86 0.05 -6.89 -15.25
CA GLU A 86 1.18 -7.50 -14.52
C GLU A 86 2.46 -6.66 -14.66
N ASP A 87 2.74 -6.16 -15.86
CA ASP A 87 3.88 -5.28 -16.12
C ASP A 87 3.75 -3.96 -15.36
N LEU A 88 2.56 -3.34 -15.37
CA LEU A 88 2.29 -2.11 -14.62
C LEU A 88 2.38 -2.32 -13.10
N ILE A 89 1.86 -3.45 -12.62
CA ILE A 89 1.89 -3.88 -11.21
C ILE A 89 3.32 -3.97 -10.70
N ALA A 90 4.22 -4.55 -11.50
CA ALA A 90 5.62 -4.77 -11.12
C ALA A 90 6.50 -3.53 -11.31
N ASN A 91 6.27 -2.76 -12.38
CA ASN A 91 7.20 -1.70 -12.80
C ASN A 91 6.73 -0.28 -12.48
N THR A 92 5.47 -0.09 -12.08
CA THR A 92 4.91 1.23 -11.73
C THR A 92 4.18 1.22 -10.38
N PRO A 93 4.77 0.68 -9.30
CA PRO A 93 4.12 0.67 -7.99
C PRO A 93 3.87 2.10 -7.49
N ALA A 94 2.70 2.33 -6.90
CA ALA A 94 2.22 3.64 -6.42
C ALA A 94 2.31 4.78 -7.46
N ASP A 95 2.35 4.45 -8.76
CA ASP A 95 2.63 5.40 -9.85
C ASP A 95 3.88 6.27 -9.59
N GLY A 96 4.87 5.74 -8.89
CA GLY A 96 6.10 6.46 -8.54
C GLY A 96 5.94 7.53 -7.45
N LEU A 97 4.80 7.62 -6.77
CA LEU A 97 4.58 8.58 -5.69
C LEU A 97 3.95 7.91 -4.46
N ILE A 98 4.74 7.79 -3.40
CA ILE A 98 4.24 7.34 -2.11
C ILE A 98 3.57 8.53 -1.42
N THR A 99 2.28 8.42 -1.14
CA THR A 99 1.53 9.46 -0.43
C THR A 99 0.89 8.92 0.83
N GLY A 100 0.80 9.76 1.86
CA GLY A 100 -0.04 9.46 2.99
C GLY A 100 0.09 10.42 4.14
N THR A 101 -0.33 9.96 5.31
CA THR A 101 -0.21 10.72 6.56
C THR A 101 0.52 9.92 7.61
N GLY A 102 1.40 10.56 8.36
CA GLY A 102 2.13 9.95 9.47
C GLY A 102 2.27 10.90 10.64
N ARG A 103 2.99 10.47 11.67
CA ARG A 103 3.50 11.35 12.72
C ARG A 103 5.00 11.51 12.57
N ILE A 104 5.50 12.71 12.85
CA ILE A 104 6.93 13.02 12.84
C ILE A 104 7.28 13.68 14.17
N ASN A 105 8.32 13.17 14.85
CA ASN A 105 8.77 13.65 16.15
C ASN A 105 7.70 13.54 17.25
N GLY A 106 6.92 12.45 17.29
CA GLY A 106 5.84 12.24 18.27
C GLY A 106 6.31 12.18 19.73
N THR A 107 7.61 12.01 19.99
CA THR A 107 8.19 12.13 21.34
C THR A 107 8.40 13.58 21.79
N ARG A 108 8.35 14.54 20.87
CA ARG A 108 8.59 15.98 21.13
C ARG A 108 7.33 16.83 21.06
N PHE A 109 6.31 16.37 20.35
CA PHE A 109 5.07 17.13 20.11
C PHE A 109 3.84 16.29 20.42
N ALA A 110 2.76 16.96 20.85
CA ALA A 110 1.46 16.33 21.00
C ALA A 110 0.97 15.70 19.67
N PRO A 111 0.15 14.64 19.71
CA PRO A 111 -0.25 13.88 18.52
C PRO A 111 -0.83 14.74 17.38
N GLU A 112 -1.56 15.79 17.71
CA GLU A 112 -2.20 16.70 16.75
C GLU A 112 -1.16 17.54 16.01
N ARG A 113 -0.07 17.91 16.67
CA ARG A 113 1.03 18.71 16.11
C ARG A 113 2.08 17.87 15.40
N ALA A 114 2.20 16.60 15.75
CA ALA A 114 3.10 15.66 15.10
C ALA A 114 2.54 15.13 13.76
N ARG A 115 1.24 15.29 13.49
CA ARG A 115 0.61 14.78 12.27
C ARG A 115 1.10 15.56 11.05
N CYS A 116 1.58 14.83 10.05
CA CYS A 116 2.08 15.41 8.80
C CYS A 116 1.56 14.62 7.59
N ALA A 117 1.30 15.34 6.49
CA ALA A 117 1.22 14.73 5.18
C ALA A 117 2.64 14.44 4.68
N VAL A 118 2.82 13.29 4.04
CA VAL A 118 4.11 12.84 3.48
C VAL A 118 3.89 12.47 2.03
N LEU A 119 4.71 13.03 1.16
CA LEU A 119 4.74 12.75 -0.26
C LEU A 119 6.19 12.47 -0.64
N ALA A 120 6.47 11.31 -1.21
CA ALA A 120 7.81 10.89 -1.60
C ALA A 120 7.80 10.31 -3.01
N TYR A 121 8.43 11.02 -3.95
CA TYR A 121 8.66 10.52 -5.29
C TYR A 121 9.70 9.40 -5.27
N ASP A 122 9.38 8.31 -5.95
CA ASP A 122 10.28 7.21 -6.21
C ASP A 122 10.95 7.38 -7.58
N ALA A 123 12.16 7.94 -7.56
CA ALA A 123 12.97 8.16 -8.75
C ALA A 123 13.29 6.87 -9.55
N THR A 124 13.04 5.69 -8.99
CA THR A 124 13.24 4.41 -9.69
C THR A 124 12.04 3.99 -10.54
N VAL A 125 10.88 4.64 -10.38
CA VAL A 125 9.68 4.44 -11.20
C VAL A 125 9.56 5.59 -12.18
N LEU A 126 9.71 5.32 -13.48
CA LEU A 126 9.54 6.32 -14.55
C LEU A 126 10.34 7.63 -14.38
N ALA A 127 11.45 7.59 -13.63
CA ALA A 127 12.31 8.72 -13.25
C ALA A 127 11.73 9.68 -12.19
N GLY A 128 10.70 9.26 -11.46
CA GLY A 128 9.96 10.06 -10.48
C GLY A 128 8.79 10.77 -11.13
#